data_AF-A0A1F9AP98-F1
#
_entry.id   AF-A0A1F9AP98-F1
#
_cell.length_a   1.000
_cell.length_b   1.000
_cell.length_c   1.000
_cell.angle_alpha   90.00
_cell.angle_beta   90.00
_cell.angle_gamma   90.00
#
_symmetry.space_group_name_H-M   'P 1'
#
loop_
_entity.id
_entity.type
_entity.pdbx_description
1 polymer ?
#
loop_
_entity_poly.entity_id
_entity_poly.type
_entity_poly.pdbx_seq_one_letter_code
_entity_poly.pdbx_strand_id
1 'polypeptide(L)'
;MRMMTIWNDFAAAGLFLFALLPFPPCLFAQEKTLTRQDDPVVMEGRQFQSRPAGPAGQLALVAWHHHAWAPVPFQIDQKKPDGSYCFTQGPEAGADPDPDFDANDELVFMAKDSGDRAEPGEWPAGARTVREIELTDPQSGEQGWLYLAGFAGQTPRSGEDYIRVEVDPAAHYRRVITYEYIMGGPMDRVYPDFMAANRAEGSRGKDVLDRLKMRGEVVLPLGITVPFAFDEMTKAQDVGWIDGPVRVLHLAQGYIEIAKYFRFKIEGYSLISYYVNHMIWPIALSAPGSSHIIKTVNFRGYMDFCPAVYGSYPFSAANPLNEQVILDGHMSEAEKHLDTRTPIAWNAGFGPQGALVSRLFTVPPIPGQKQLPYYLDDATVNDPPEACPGVSAVGYTLVNPSGEQPPGVITYQYYYFLNQLQPEQVQRILDILDHPLQVKTQTLAPLAEDLTPKNPQ
;
A
#
# COMPACT_ATOMS: atom_id res chain seq x y z
N MET A 1 -4.07 -18.49 -95.34
CA MET A 1 -4.04 -19.78 -96.06
C MET A 1 -3.19 -20.75 -95.24
N ARG A 2 -3.83 -21.72 -94.55
CA ARG A 2 -3.21 -22.86 -93.80
C ARG A 2 -2.29 -22.44 -92.63
N MET A 3 -2.11 -23.15 -91.52
CA MET A 3 -2.45 -24.51 -91.03
C MET A 3 -2.18 -24.50 -89.50
N MET A 4 -3.09 -25.03 -88.66
CA MET A 4 -2.94 -26.28 -87.87
C MET A 4 -1.94 -26.24 -86.70
N THR A 5 -2.44 -26.21 -85.44
CA THR A 5 -2.54 -27.31 -84.41
C THR A 5 -1.20 -27.62 -83.72
N ILE A 6 -1.08 -27.88 -82.40
CA ILE A 6 -1.68 -28.91 -81.53
C ILE A 6 -1.45 -28.49 -80.05
N TRP A 7 -2.49 -28.33 -79.23
CA TRP A 7 -2.88 -29.04 -77.97
C TRP A 7 -1.78 -29.60 -77.03
N ASN A 8 -1.87 -29.24 -75.74
CA ASN A 8 -1.86 -30.21 -74.63
C ASN A 8 -2.43 -29.61 -73.34
N ASP A 9 -3.36 -30.38 -72.75
CA ASP A 9 -4.13 -30.12 -71.54
C ASP A 9 -3.30 -30.30 -70.25
N PHE A 10 -3.61 -29.52 -69.21
CA PHE A 10 -3.46 -29.94 -67.81
C PHE A 10 -4.71 -29.52 -67.02
N ALA A 11 -5.35 -30.52 -66.42
CA ALA A 11 -6.53 -30.41 -65.59
C ALA A 11 -6.21 -29.78 -64.22
N ALA A 12 -7.00 -28.78 -63.81
CA ALA A 12 -6.97 -28.20 -62.48
C ALA A 12 -8.04 -28.86 -61.60
N ALA A 13 -7.62 -29.61 -60.58
CA ALA A 13 -8.47 -30.09 -59.51
C ALA A 13 -8.74 -28.95 -58.51
N GLY A 14 -10.01 -28.56 -58.36
CA GLY A 14 -10.43 -27.55 -57.39
C GLY A 14 -10.48 -28.13 -55.98
N LEU A 15 -9.55 -27.71 -55.11
CA LEU A 15 -9.64 -27.88 -53.66
C LEU A 15 -10.49 -26.74 -53.09
N PHE A 16 -11.67 -27.04 -52.54
CA PHE A 16 -12.40 -26.10 -51.70
C PHE A 16 -11.76 -26.06 -50.31
N LEU A 17 -10.97 -25.03 -50.02
CA LEU A 17 -10.56 -24.69 -48.66
C LEU A 17 -11.75 -24.02 -47.97
N PHE A 18 -12.39 -24.70 -47.02
CA PHE A 18 -13.23 -24.03 -46.03
C PHE A 18 -12.31 -23.18 -45.14
N ALA A 19 -12.38 -21.85 -45.30
CA ALA A 19 -11.78 -20.92 -44.35
C ALA A 19 -12.53 -21.06 -43.02
N LEU A 20 -11.94 -21.75 -42.05
CA LEU A 20 -12.31 -21.65 -40.64
C LEU A 20 -12.05 -20.21 -40.20
N LEU A 21 -13.10 -19.39 -40.18
CA LEU A 21 -13.07 -18.11 -39.50
C LEU A 21 -12.73 -18.38 -38.02
N PRO A 22 -11.73 -17.72 -37.41
CA PRO A 22 -11.50 -17.84 -35.98
C PRO A 22 -12.73 -17.27 -35.28
N PHE A 23 -13.54 -18.13 -34.67
CA PHE A 23 -14.46 -17.68 -33.64
C PHE A 23 -13.63 -16.99 -32.56
N PRO A 24 -14.02 -15.80 -32.08
CA PRO A 24 -13.37 -15.21 -30.91
C PRO A 24 -13.43 -16.27 -29.80
N PRO A 25 -12.32 -16.56 -29.11
CA PRO A 25 -12.34 -17.52 -28.01
C PRO A 25 -13.41 -17.07 -27.02
N CYS A 26 -14.50 -17.83 -26.91
CA CYS A 26 -15.39 -17.72 -25.77
C CYS A 26 -14.53 -18.06 -24.56
N LEU A 27 -14.27 -17.07 -23.72
CA LEU A 27 -13.52 -17.25 -22.50
C LEU A 27 -14.43 -18.01 -21.53
N PHE A 28 -14.12 -19.28 -21.27
CA PHE A 28 -14.87 -20.14 -20.35
C PHE A 28 -14.62 -19.76 -18.89
N ALA A 29 -15.47 -20.21 -17.97
CA ALA A 29 -15.17 -20.11 -16.54
C ALA A 29 -13.81 -20.72 -16.20
N GLN A 30 -13.18 -20.14 -15.18
CA GLN A 30 -11.85 -20.50 -14.73
C GLN A 30 -11.80 -20.37 -13.21
N GLU A 31 -11.28 -21.39 -12.53
CA GLU A 31 -11.07 -21.34 -11.09
C GLU A 31 -9.95 -20.36 -10.74
N LYS A 32 -10.11 -19.63 -9.63
CA LYS A 32 -9.07 -18.78 -9.06
C LYS A 32 -7.83 -19.60 -8.75
N THR A 33 -6.69 -19.14 -9.25
CA THR A 33 -5.37 -19.68 -8.89
C THR A 33 -4.55 -18.71 -8.03
N LEU A 34 -4.95 -17.43 -7.94
CA LEU A 34 -4.23 -16.39 -7.19
C LEU A 34 -4.13 -16.72 -5.70
N THR A 35 -2.89 -16.91 -5.23
CA THR A 35 -2.58 -17.17 -3.82
C THR A 35 -2.17 -15.93 -3.02
N ARG A 36 -1.91 -14.82 -3.72
CA ARG A 36 -1.69 -13.49 -3.11
C ARG A 36 -2.99 -12.97 -2.50
N GLN A 37 -2.94 -12.64 -1.21
CA GLN A 37 -4.12 -12.27 -0.42
C GLN A 37 -4.09 -10.81 0.02
N ASP A 38 -2.90 -10.38 0.43
CA ASP A 38 -2.65 -9.19 1.24
C ASP A 38 -2.51 -7.90 0.43
N ASP A 39 -2.56 -8.03 -0.88
CA ASP A 39 -2.41 -6.95 -1.84
C ASP A 39 -3.63 -6.03 -1.85
N PRO A 40 -3.45 -4.73 -1.58
CA PRO A 40 -4.43 -3.74 -1.95
C PRO A 40 -4.33 -3.49 -3.45
N VAL A 41 -5.47 -3.51 -4.12
CA VAL A 41 -5.57 -3.13 -5.53
C VAL A 41 -6.25 -1.77 -5.59
N VAL A 42 -5.55 -0.81 -6.19
CA VAL A 42 -6.03 0.57 -6.40
C VAL A 42 -6.11 0.81 -7.89
N MET A 43 -7.30 1.14 -8.39
CA MET A 43 -7.55 1.37 -9.80
C MET A 43 -8.20 2.74 -10.01
N GLU A 44 -7.63 3.56 -10.88
CA GLU A 44 -8.29 4.78 -11.31
C GLU A 44 -9.45 4.47 -12.28
N GLY A 45 -10.52 5.25 -12.22
CA GLY A 45 -11.67 5.07 -13.11
C GLY A 45 -11.34 5.18 -14.60
N ARG A 46 -10.25 5.85 -14.98
CA ARG A 46 -9.74 5.86 -16.38
C ARG A 46 -9.26 4.50 -16.88
N GLN A 47 -8.97 3.54 -16.00
CA GLN A 47 -8.55 2.19 -16.39
C GLN A 47 -9.70 1.34 -16.94
N PHE A 48 -10.95 1.78 -16.75
CA PHE A 48 -12.13 1.14 -17.34
C PHE A 48 -12.40 1.72 -18.73
N GLN A 49 -12.23 0.91 -19.77
CA GLN A 49 -12.48 1.31 -21.17
C GLN A 49 -13.88 1.89 -21.39
N SER A 50 -14.86 1.38 -20.64
CA SER A 50 -16.16 2.03 -20.46
C SER A 50 -16.51 2.00 -18.98
N ARG A 51 -16.61 3.14 -18.31
CA ARG A 51 -16.96 3.18 -16.89
C ARG A 51 -18.41 2.74 -16.69
N PRO A 52 -18.73 1.99 -15.61
CA PRO A 52 -20.12 1.84 -15.20
C PRO A 52 -20.64 3.23 -14.81
N ALA A 53 -21.75 3.65 -15.41
CA ALA A 53 -22.34 4.96 -15.15
C ALA A 53 -23.06 4.97 -13.79
N GLY A 54 -22.98 6.11 -13.10
CA GLY A 54 -23.80 6.46 -11.96
C GLY A 54 -23.01 6.76 -10.67
N PRO A 55 -23.73 7.16 -9.61
CA PRO A 55 -23.15 7.50 -8.32
C PRO A 55 -22.40 6.33 -7.70
N ALA A 56 -21.33 6.60 -6.95
CA ALA A 56 -20.58 5.57 -6.21
C ALA A 56 -21.48 4.66 -5.33
N GLY A 57 -22.57 5.21 -4.81
CA GLY A 57 -23.58 4.48 -4.03
C GLY A 57 -24.31 3.36 -4.82
N GLN A 58 -24.40 3.47 -6.15
CA GLN A 58 -25.10 2.53 -7.03
C GLN A 58 -24.19 1.41 -7.57
N LEU A 59 -22.89 1.49 -7.33
CA LEU A 59 -21.92 0.46 -7.74
C LEU A 59 -21.78 -0.60 -6.65
N ALA A 60 -21.59 -1.86 -7.03
CA ALA A 60 -21.13 -2.93 -6.15
C ALA A 60 -19.89 -3.59 -6.74
N LEU A 61 -18.95 -3.98 -5.88
CA LEU A 61 -17.93 -4.95 -6.23
C LEU A 61 -18.39 -6.32 -5.74
N VAL A 62 -18.35 -7.31 -6.62
CA VAL A 62 -18.75 -8.69 -6.31
C VAL A 62 -17.72 -9.69 -6.85
N ALA A 63 -17.66 -10.86 -6.23
CA ALA A 63 -16.86 -11.99 -6.67
C ALA A 63 -17.78 -13.20 -6.94
N TRP A 64 -17.35 -14.06 -7.85
CA TRP A 64 -18.03 -15.31 -8.16
C TRP A 64 -17.34 -16.45 -7.44
N HIS A 65 -18.09 -17.23 -6.67
CA HIS A 65 -17.58 -18.41 -5.97
C HIS A 65 -18.58 -19.54 -6.09
N HIS A 66 -18.15 -20.71 -6.58
CA HIS A 66 -18.98 -21.92 -6.64
C HIS A 66 -20.39 -21.67 -7.20
N HIS A 67 -20.48 -20.95 -8.31
CA HIS A 67 -21.74 -20.57 -8.97
C HIS A 67 -22.64 -19.57 -8.22
N ALA A 68 -22.08 -18.77 -7.31
CA ALA A 68 -22.81 -17.73 -6.59
C ALA A 68 -22.05 -16.40 -6.54
N TRP A 69 -22.80 -15.30 -6.60
CA TRP A 69 -22.29 -13.94 -6.43
C TRP A 69 -22.23 -13.57 -4.95
N ALA A 70 -21.07 -13.08 -4.50
CA ALA A 70 -20.87 -12.57 -3.15
C ALA A 70 -20.40 -11.11 -3.19
N PRO A 71 -20.94 -10.21 -2.35
CA PRO A 71 -20.45 -8.85 -2.27
C PRO A 71 -19.07 -8.79 -1.62
N VAL A 72 -18.22 -7.91 -2.15
CA VAL A 72 -16.83 -7.71 -1.73
C VAL A 72 -16.68 -6.36 -1.03
N PRO A 73 -15.90 -6.24 0.06
CA PRO A 73 -15.52 -4.95 0.62
C PRO A 73 -14.76 -4.12 -0.39
N PHE A 74 -15.25 -2.91 -0.64
CA PHE A 74 -14.58 -1.97 -1.53
C PHE A 74 -14.91 -0.54 -1.11
N GLN A 75 -14.07 0.38 -1.56
CA GLN A 75 -14.33 1.81 -1.45
C GLN A 75 -14.02 2.51 -2.77
N ILE A 76 -14.67 3.66 -2.95
CA ILE A 76 -14.37 4.60 -4.03
C ILE A 76 -13.85 5.85 -3.34
N ASP A 77 -12.57 6.12 -3.51
CA ASP A 77 -11.95 7.32 -2.99
C ASP A 77 -12.03 8.42 -4.04
N GLN A 78 -12.97 9.34 -3.84
CA GLN A 78 -13.22 10.42 -4.78
C GLN A 78 -12.09 11.45 -4.79
N LYS A 79 -11.84 12.06 -5.95
CA LYS A 79 -10.81 13.10 -6.11
C LYS A 79 -11.34 14.32 -6.82
N LYS A 80 -10.99 15.50 -6.31
CA LYS A 80 -11.24 16.77 -6.97
C LYS A 80 -10.48 16.86 -8.31
N PRO A 81 -10.87 17.77 -9.22
CA PRO A 81 -10.19 17.95 -10.51
C PRO A 81 -8.69 18.30 -10.43
N ASP A 82 -8.22 18.82 -9.28
CA ASP A 82 -6.80 19.10 -9.04
C ASP A 82 -6.00 17.87 -8.57
N GLY A 83 -6.65 16.72 -8.41
CA GLY A 83 -6.08 15.44 -7.98
C GLY A 83 -6.03 15.26 -6.46
N SER A 84 -6.47 16.24 -5.68
CA SER A 84 -6.60 16.08 -4.22
C SER A 84 -7.80 15.21 -3.85
N TYR A 85 -7.68 14.45 -2.77
CA TYR A 85 -8.77 13.61 -2.29
C TYR A 85 -9.92 14.44 -1.72
N CYS A 86 -11.14 13.95 -1.94
CA CYS A 86 -12.35 14.42 -1.29
C CYS A 86 -12.45 13.80 0.11
N PHE A 87 -11.76 14.39 1.08
CA PHE A 87 -11.79 13.90 2.46
C PHE A 87 -13.21 13.96 3.04
N THR A 88 -13.61 12.91 3.76
CA THR A 88 -14.95 12.82 4.37
C THR A 88 -15.00 13.48 5.75
N GLN A 89 -13.84 13.65 6.39
CA GLN A 89 -13.68 14.20 7.73
C GLN A 89 -12.42 15.07 7.84
N GLY A 90 -12.38 15.92 8.86
CA GLY A 90 -11.27 16.84 9.14
C GLY A 90 -11.44 18.25 8.55
N PRO A 91 -10.53 19.19 8.88
CA PRO A 91 -10.57 20.58 8.39
C PRO A 91 -10.62 20.75 6.85
N GLU A 92 -10.01 19.85 6.10
CA GLU A 92 -9.96 19.83 4.62
C GLU A 92 -11.06 18.95 4.01
N ALA A 93 -12.05 18.52 4.81
CA ALA A 93 -13.18 17.76 4.32
C ALA A 93 -13.95 18.54 3.25
N GLY A 94 -14.31 17.84 2.18
CA GLY A 94 -15.02 18.43 1.06
C GLY A 94 -15.49 17.37 0.08
N ALA A 95 -16.70 17.54 -0.42
CA ALA A 95 -17.28 16.64 -1.41
C ALA A 95 -16.69 16.89 -2.80
N ASP A 96 -16.75 15.85 -3.63
CA ASP A 96 -16.52 15.98 -5.05
C ASP A 96 -17.64 16.81 -5.70
N PRO A 97 -17.35 17.82 -6.54
CA PRO A 97 -18.37 18.44 -7.37
C PRO A 97 -19.09 17.45 -8.30
N ASP A 98 -18.45 16.34 -8.68
CA ASP A 98 -19.06 15.21 -9.40
C ASP A 98 -19.24 14.00 -8.46
N PRO A 99 -20.48 13.67 -8.06
CA PRO A 99 -20.73 12.52 -7.18
C PRO A 99 -20.68 11.16 -7.90
N ASP A 100 -20.57 11.17 -9.24
CA ASP A 100 -20.46 9.94 -10.03
C ASP A 100 -19.02 9.41 -10.05
N PHE A 101 -18.88 8.09 -10.20
CA PHE A 101 -17.55 7.49 -10.33
C PHE A 101 -16.89 7.94 -11.64
N ASP A 102 -15.85 8.77 -11.53
CA ASP A 102 -15.26 9.46 -12.67
C ASP A 102 -13.92 8.85 -13.13
N ALA A 103 -13.07 9.61 -13.83
CA ALA A 103 -11.81 9.10 -14.38
C ALA A 103 -10.62 9.15 -13.40
N ASN A 104 -10.68 9.97 -12.36
CA ASN A 104 -9.63 10.24 -11.37
C ASN A 104 -9.92 9.55 -10.03
N ASP A 105 -11.17 9.22 -9.77
CA ASP A 105 -11.57 8.41 -8.63
C ASP A 105 -10.85 7.07 -8.59
N GLU A 106 -10.58 6.59 -7.37
CA GLU A 106 -9.92 5.33 -7.14
C GLU A 106 -10.88 4.27 -6.59
N LEU A 107 -11.03 3.16 -7.31
CA LEU A 107 -11.62 1.93 -6.79
C LEU A 107 -10.56 1.16 -5.99
N VAL A 108 -10.87 0.82 -4.74
CA VAL A 108 -9.94 0.12 -3.84
C VAL A 108 -10.59 -1.12 -3.24
N PHE A 109 -9.86 -2.24 -3.28
CA PHE A 109 -10.27 -3.55 -2.73
C PHE A 109 -9.04 -4.42 -2.42
N MET A 110 -9.23 -5.56 -1.76
CA MET A 110 -8.16 -6.51 -1.44
C MET A 110 -8.15 -7.72 -2.38
N ALA A 111 -6.97 -8.21 -2.75
CA ALA A 111 -6.83 -9.36 -3.65
C ALA A 111 -7.41 -10.66 -3.09
N LYS A 112 -7.39 -10.85 -1.76
CA LYS A 112 -8.02 -12.00 -1.09
C LYS A 112 -9.49 -12.18 -1.45
N ASP A 113 -10.18 -11.08 -1.77
CA ASP A 113 -11.61 -11.05 -2.06
C ASP A 113 -11.94 -11.37 -3.53
N SER A 114 -10.94 -11.64 -4.35
CA SER A 114 -11.15 -12.17 -5.70
C SER A 114 -11.72 -13.59 -5.67
N GLY A 115 -12.54 -13.92 -6.66
CA GLY A 115 -13.11 -15.24 -6.88
C GLY A 115 -12.71 -15.83 -8.22
N ASP A 116 -13.50 -16.80 -8.64
CA ASP A 116 -13.40 -17.48 -9.93
C ASP A 116 -13.86 -16.55 -11.05
N ARG A 117 -13.50 -16.91 -12.29
CA ARG A 117 -14.07 -16.28 -13.47
C ARG A 117 -15.49 -16.82 -13.67
N ALA A 118 -16.46 -15.92 -13.68
CA ALA A 118 -17.86 -16.23 -13.99
C ALA A 118 -18.03 -16.76 -15.42
N GLU A 119 -19.05 -17.59 -15.61
CA GLU A 119 -19.42 -18.11 -16.94
C GLU A 119 -19.89 -16.97 -17.85
N PRO A 120 -19.66 -17.05 -19.18
CA PRO A 120 -20.18 -16.08 -20.12
C PRO A 120 -21.69 -15.89 -19.99
N GLY A 121 -22.11 -14.63 -19.78
CA GLY A 121 -23.52 -14.27 -19.61
C GLY A 121 -24.00 -14.33 -18.15
N GLU A 122 -23.28 -14.92 -17.21
CA GLU A 122 -23.70 -14.85 -15.80
C GLU A 122 -23.47 -13.45 -15.24
N TRP A 123 -24.53 -12.83 -14.72
CA TRP A 123 -24.53 -11.48 -14.17
C TRP A 123 -25.11 -11.49 -12.76
N PRO A 124 -24.65 -10.60 -11.86
CA PRO A 124 -25.31 -10.39 -10.59
C PRO A 124 -26.77 -9.97 -10.81
N ALA A 125 -27.70 -10.59 -10.10
CA ALA A 125 -29.12 -10.34 -10.28
C ALA A 125 -29.45 -8.84 -10.11
N GLY A 126 -30.07 -8.23 -11.12
CA GLY A 126 -30.42 -6.80 -11.11
C GLY A 126 -29.32 -5.84 -11.56
N ALA A 127 -28.12 -6.33 -11.90
CA ALA A 127 -27.06 -5.52 -12.49
C ALA A 127 -27.46 -5.04 -13.91
N ARG A 128 -27.16 -3.78 -14.21
CA ARG A 128 -27.36 -3.17 -15.54
C ARG A 128 -26.09 -3.14 -16.37
N THR A 129 -24.96 -3.06 -15.68
CA THR A 129 -23.63 -3.03 -16.27
C THR A 129 -22.73 -3.91 -15.40
N VAL A 130 -21.82 -4.64 -16.04
CA VAL A 130 -20.78 -5.41 -15.35
C VAL A 130 -19.45 -5.17 -16.05
N ARG A 131 -18.41 -4.95 -15.25
CA ARG A 131 -17.01 -4.90 -15.68
C ARG A 131 -16.25 -5.98 -14.95
N GLU A 132 -15.69 -6.91 -15.72
CA GLU A 132 -14.76 -7.89 -15.18
C GLU A 132 -13.42 -7.21 -14.92
N ILE A 133 -12.83 -7.54 -13.78
CA ILE A 133 -11.51 -7.12 -13.32
C ILE A 133 -10.72 -8.41 -13.12
N GLU A 134 -9.73 -8.63 -13.98
CA GLU A 134 -8.78 -9.73 -13.85
C GLU A 134 -7.54 -9.24 -13.13
N LEU A 135 -7.17 -9.95 -12.04
CA LEU A 135 -5.91 -9.80 -11.34
C LEU A 135 -4.94 -10.85 -11.85
N THR A 136 -3.68 -10.48 -12.06
CA THR A 136 -2.61 -11.41 -12.41
C THR A 136 -1.38 -11.14 -11.57
N ASP A 137 -0.85 -12.16 -10.91
CA ASP A 137 0.47 -12.10 -10.31
C ASP A 137 1.53 -12.12 -11.44
N PRO A 138 2.34 -11.06 -11.60
CA PRO A 138 3.33 -10.99 -12.68
C PRO A 138 4.46 -12.00 -12.53
N GLN A 139 4.70 -12.56 -11.34
CA GLN A 139 5.77 -13.51 -11.09
C GLN A 139 5.33 -14.95 -11.36
N SER A 140 4.13 -15.33 -10.91
CA SER A 140 3.62 -16.70 -10.99
C SER A 140 2.67 -16.92 -12.18
N GLY A 141 2.04 -15.87 -12.69
CA GLY A 141 0.96 -15.94 -13.67
C GLY A 141 -0.37 -16.40 -13.08
N GLU A 142 -0.48 -16.55 -11.76
CA GLU A 142 -1.74 -16.87 -11.09
C GLU A 142 -2.78 -15.77 -11.24
N GLN A 143 -4.06 -16.13 -11.26
CA GLN A 143 -5.17 -15.24 -11.62
C GLN A 143 -6.35 -15.33 -10.66
N GLY A 144 -7.06 -14.22 -10.52
CA GLY A 144 -8.32 -14.11 -9.78
C GLY A 144 -9.20 -13.01 -10.37
N TRP A 145 -10.51 -13.08 -10.16
CA TRP A 145 -11.47 -12.17 -10.81
C TRP A 145 -12.37 -11.46 -9.81
N LEU A 146 -12.72 -10.22 -10.13
CA LEU A 146 -13.79 -9.44 -9.49
C LEU A 146 -14.66 -8.77 -10.56
N TYR A 147 -15.82 -8.31 -10.14
CA TYR A 147 -16.81 -7.74 -11.04
C TYR A 147 -17.37 -6.45 -10.45
N LEU A 148 -17.09 -5.32 -11.09
CA LEU A 148 -17.68 -4.04 -10.76
C LEU A 148 -19.02 -3.91 -11.50
N ALA A 149 -20.12 -3.91 -10.76
CA ALA A 149 -21.47 -3.94 -11.30
C ALA A 149 -22.27 -2.68 -10.91
N GLY A 150 -23.00 -2.11 -11.86
CA GLY A 150 -23.88 -0.96 -11.65
C GLY A 150 -25.34 -1.39 -11.48
N PHE A 151 -26.02 -0.84 -10.48
CA PHE A 151 -27.42 -1.15 -10.14
C PHE A 151 -28.33 0.07 -10.26
N ALA A 152 -29.60 -0.18 -10.53
CA ALA A 152 -30.64 0.85 -10.57
C ALA A 152 -31.13 1.32 -9.20
N GLY A 153 -31.03 0.43 -8.21
CA GLY A 153 -31.79 0.46 -6.96
C GLY A 153 -30.94 -0.09 -5.83
N GLN A 154 -31.42 -1.10 -5.11
CA GLN A 154 -30.66 -1.69 -4.02
C GLN A 154 -29.37 -2.34 -4.55
N THR A 155 -28.24 -1.86 -4.03
CA THR A 155 -26.90 -2.29 -4.40
C THR A 155 -26.38 -3.26 -3.35
N PRO A 156 -25.95 -4.48 -3.72
CA PRO A 156 -25.31 -5.40 -2.78
C PRO A 156 -24.08 -4.76 -2.13
N ARG A 157 -23.93 -4.91 -0.81
CA ARG A 157 -22.78 -4.43 -0.04
C ARG A 157 -22.30 -5.51 0.90
N SER A 158 -20.99 -5.60 1.07
CA SER A 158 -20.41 -6.45 2.12
C SER A 158 -20.65 -5.80 3.48
N GLY A 159 -20.83 -6.62 4.51
CA GLY A 159 -20.87 -6.16 5.90
C GLY A 159 -19.49 -6.08 6.56
N GLU A 160 -18.45 -6.53 5.86
CA GLU A 160 -17.07 -6.50 6.36
C GLU A 160 -16.47 -5.10 6.26
N ASP A 161 -15.72 -4.75 7.29
CA ASP A 161 -15.01 -3.49 7.45
C ASP A 161 -13.63 -3.80 8.08
N TYR A 162 -12.59 -3.83 7.25
CA TYR A 162 -11.27 -4.31 7.66
C TYR A 162 -10.53 -3.35 8.58
N ILE A 163 -10.93 -2.07 8.56
CA ILE A 163 -10.16 -0.99 9.13
C ILE A 163 -11.06 0.20 9.40
N ARG A 164 -10.88 0.79 10.58
CA ARG A 164 -11.55 2.04 10.95
C ARG A 164 -10.60 2.99 11.63
N VAL A 165 -10.96 4.28 11.65
CA VAL A 165 -10.27 5.28 12.47
C VAL A 165 -11.16 5.79 13.59
N GLU A 166 -10.65 5.74 14.81
CA GLU A 166 -11.24 6.37 15.98
C GLU A 166 -10.48 7.67 16.28
N VAL A 167 -11.22 8.77 16.41
CA VAL A 167 -10.67 10.08 16.75
C VAL A 167 -11.24 10.52 18.09
N ASP A 168 -10.35 10.94 19.00
CA ASP A 168 -10.70 11.63 20.25
C ASP A 168 -10.24 13.10 20.15
N PRO A 169 -11.15 14.02 19.79
CA PRO A 169 -10.82 15.43 19.67
C PRO A 169 -10.43 16.08 21.01
N ALA A 170 -10.91 15.57 22.14
CA ALA A 170 -10.62 16.14 23.45
C ALA A 170 -9.20 15.79 23.91
N ALA A 171 -8.76 14.56 23.63
CA ALA A 171 -7.38 14.12 23.83
C ALA A 171 -6.44 14.55 22.70
N HIS A 172 -6.98 15.07 21.59
CA HIS A 172 -6.25 15.39 20.37
C HIS A 172 -5.47 14.16 19.83
N TYR A 173 -6.14 13.02 19.81
CA TYR A 173 -5.53 11.70 19.58
C TYR A 173 -6.34 10.86 18.59
N ARG A 174 -5.66 10.04 17.78
CA ARG A 174 -6.29 9.11 16.83
C ARG A 174 -5.80 7.69 17.01
N ARG A 175 -6.64 6.72 16.65
CA ARG A 175 -6.29 5.30 16.56
C ARG A 175 -6.85 4.71 15.28
N VAL A 176 -5.96 4.14 14.47
CA VAL A 176 -6.33 3.26 13.36
C VAL A 176 -6.39 1.84 13.90
N ILE A 177 -7.53 1.19 13.71
CA ILE A 177 -7.81 -0.14 14.25
C ILE A 177 -8.13 -1.06 13.08
N THR A 178 -7.38 -2.15 12.95
CA THR A 178 -7.60 -3.18 11.95
C THR A 178 -7.77 -4.54 12.61
N TYR A 179 -8.06 -5.55 11.79
CA TYR A 179 -7.99 -6.95 12.22
C TYR A 179 -6.59 -7.33 12.71
N GLU A 180 -5.50 -6.86 12.08
CA GLU A 180 -4.13 -7.30 12.38
C GLU A 180 -3.35 -6.41 13.35
N TYR A 181 -3.62 -5.11 13.39
CA TYR A 181 -2.87 -4.17 14.23
C TYR A 181 -3.71 -2.98 14.69
N ILE A 182 -3.19 -2.28 15.69
CA ILE A 182 -3.64 -0.96 16.11
C ILE A 182 -2.42 -0.04 16.02
N MET A 183 -2.61 1.13 15.42
CA MET A 183 -1.65 2.20 15.48
C MET A 183 -2.31 3.47 16.01
N GLY A 184 -1.67 4.13 16.96
CA GLY A 184 -2.14 5.36 17.56
C GLY A 184 -1.08 6.46 17.48
N GLY A 185 -1.55 7.69 17.54
CA GLY A 185 -0.70 8.86 17.59
C GLY A 185 -1.47 10.14 17.91
N PRO A 186 -0.79 11.17 18.42
CA PRO A 186 -1.39 12.47 18.63
C PRO A 186 -1.61 13.17 17.28
N MET A 187 -2.69 13.95 17.18
CA MET A 187 -3.12 14.63 15.94
C MET A 187 -2.33 15.90 15.61
N ASP A 188 -1.41 16.32 16.48
CA ASP A 188 -0.49 17.44 16.29
C ASP A 188 0.96 16.98 16.03
N ARG A 189 1.17 15.68 15.80
CA ARG A 189 2.46 15.09 15.42
C ARG A 189 2.30 14.10 14.29
N VAL A 190 3.38 13.94 13.54
CA VAL A 190 3.40 13.04 12.37
C VAL A 190 3.77 11.60 12.73
N TYR A 191 4.39 11.37 13.89
CA TYR A 191 4.81 10.03 14.31
C TYR A 191 3.75 9.32 15.16
N PRO A 192 3.65 7.98 15.05
CA PRO A 192 2.88 7.18 15.99
C PRO A 192 3.61 7.08 17.34
N ASP A 193 2.83 6.91 18.40
CA ASP A 193 3.30 6.65 19.77
C ASP A 193 2.64 5.41 20.39
N PHE A 194 1.84 4.68 19.61
CA PHE A 194 1.23 3.42 20.00
C PHE A 194 1.26 2.45 18.82
N MET A 195 1.72 1.23 19.05
CA MET A 195 1.71 0.16 18.05
C MET A 195 1.47 -1.19 18.72
N ALA A 196 0.43 -1.90 18.31
CA ALA A 196 0.14 -3.25 18.79
C ALA A 196 -0.33 -4.15 17.64
N ALA A 197 0.42 -5.21 17.33
CA ALA A 197 0.00 -6.26 16.41
C ALA A 197 -0.82 -7.33 17.14
N ASN A 198 -1.49 -8.21 16.40
CA ASN A 198 -1.98 -9.46 16.95
C ASN A 198 -0.82 -10.35 17.37
N ARG A 199 -0.98 -11.04 18.50
CA ARG A 199 -0.02 -12.03 18.97
C ARG A 199 -0.12 -13.31 18.16
N ALA A 200 0.94 -14.11 18.23
CA ALA A 200 1.00 -15.46 17.65
C ALA A 200 -0.15 -16.38 18.13
N GLU A 201 -0.69 -16.14 19.33
CA GLU A 201 -1.82 -16.86 19.93
C GLU A 201 -3.21 -16.35 19.49
N GLY A 202 -3.27 -15.31 18.64
CA GLY A 202 -4.52 -14.72 18.12
C GLY A 202 -5.17 -13.67 19.01
N SER A 203 -4.59 -13.35 20.18
CA SER A 203 -5.03 -12.25 21.04
C SER A 203 -4.39 -10.92 20.63
N ARG A 204 -4.94 -9.78 21.05
CA ARG A 204 -4.33 -8.46 20.79
C ARG A 204 -3.04 -8.29 21.60
N GLY A 205 -1.97 -7.84 20.94
CA GLY A 205 -0.69 -7.51 21.55
C GLY A 205 -0.75 -6.31 22.50
N LYS A 206 0.33 -6.10 23.24
CA LYS A 206 0.54 -4.84 23.99
C LYS A 206 1.11 -3.78 23.06
N ASP A 207 1.04 -2.53 23.51
CA ASP A 207 1.83 -1.47 22.90
C ASP A 207 3.32 -1.79 23.01
N VAL A 208 4.01 -1.82 21.87
CA VAL A 208 5.44 -2.09 21.78
C VAL A 208 6.25 -0.86 21.39
N LEU A 209 5.63 0.21 20.92
CA LEU A 209 6.35 1.36 20.40
C LEU A 209 6.62 2.35 21.53
N ASP A 210 7.87 2.74 21.72
CA ASP A 210 8.18 3.96 22.46
C ASP A 210 8.04 5.18 21.53
N ARG A 211 8.79 5.15 20.41
CA ARG A 211 8.80 6.26 19.45
C ARG A 211 9.42 5.89 18.11
N LEU A 212 9.00 6.58 17.06
CA LEU A 212 9.83 6.70 15.85
C LEU A 212 10.87 7.81 16.06
N LYS A 213 12.15 7.46 16.04
CA LYS A 213 13.26 8.40 16.19
C LYS A 213 14.00 8.57 14.86
N MET A 214 14.25 9.83 14.49
CA MET A 214 15.27 10.15 13.50
C MET A 214 16.26 11.12 14.14
N ARG A 215 17.54 10.75 14.10
CA ARG A 215 18.65 11.47 14.72
C ARG A 215 19.72 11.71 13.68
N GLY A 216 20.44 12.81 13.80
CA GLY A 216 21.61 13.08 12.96
C GLY A 216 22.12 14.47 13.18
N GLU A 217 22.84 14.97 12.18
CA GLU A 217 23.39 16.32 12.20
C GLU A 217 23.06 17.01 10.88
N VAL A 218 22.67 18.27 10.99
CA VAL A 218 22.45 19.17 9.86
C VAL A 218 23.59 20.18 9.81
N VAL A 219 24.29 20.22 8.68
CA VAL A 219 25.33 21.21 8.39
C VAL A 219 24.72 22.34 7.58
N LEU A 220 24.68 23.53 8.18
CA LEU A 220 24.18 24.77 7.61
C LEU A 220 25.27 25.50 6.80
N PRO A 221 24.90 26.52 5.98
CA PRO A 221 25.87 27.43 5.36
C PRO A 221 26.90 27.94 6.38
N LEU A 222 28.15 28.13 5.94
CA LEU A 222 29.30 28.49 6.79
C LEU A 222 29.83 27.37 7.72
N GLY A 223 29.33 26.14 7.59
CA GLY A 223 29.86 24.97 8.29
C GLY A 223 29.35 24.79 9.73
N ILE A 224 28.28 25.51 10.10
CA ILE A 224 27.64 25.37 11.41
C ILE A 224 26.91 24.03 11.45
N THR A 225 27.25 23.17 12.40
CA THR A 225 26.60 21.86 12.58
C THR A 225 25.59 21.95 13.73
N VAL A 226 24.38 21.48 13.49
CA VAL A 226 23.26 21.49 14.45
C VAL A 226 22.75 20.06 14.62
N PRO A 227 22.56 19.57 15.86
CA PRO A 227 21.96 18.26 16.08
C PRO A 227 20.52 18.25 15.56
N PHE A 228 20.13 17.17 14.91
CA PHE A 228 18.80 16.96 14.36
C PHE A 228 18.05 15.88 15.15
N ALA A 229 16.85 16.21 15.62
CA ALA A 229 15.93 15.32 16.30
C ALA A 229 14.51 15.53 15.75
N PHE A 230 14.06 14.61 14.88
CA PHE A 230 12.83 14.80 14.09
C PHE A 230 11.57 14.90 14.96
N ASP A 231 11.43 14.05 15.95
CA ASP A 231 10.32 13.99 16.93
C ASP A 231 10.18 15.27 17.77
N GLU A 232 11.28 16.01 17.97
CA GLU A 232 11.27 17.30 18.66
C GLU A 232 11.00 18.47 17.70
N MET A 233 11.64 18.43 16.53
CA MET A 233 11.67 19.53 15.55
C MET A 233 10.45 19.57 14.62
N THR A 234 9.72 18.46 14.51
CA THR A 234 8.50 18.40 13.68
C THR A 234 7.30 18.97 14.41
N LYS A 235 6.53 19.76 13.66
CA LYS A 235 5.17 20.17 13.98
C LYS A 235 4.30 19.71 12.84
N ALA A 236 3.22 19.02 13.15
CA ALA A 236 2.27 18.57 12.15
C ALA A 236 0.85 18.76 12.66
N GLN A 237 -0.11 18.66 11.77
CA GLN A 237 -1.51 18.61 12.12
C GLN A 237 -2.23 17.71 11.13
N ASP A 238 -3.14 16.91 11.65
CA ASP A 238 -4.09 16.14 10.87
C ASP A 238 -5.14 17.08 10.28
N VAL A 239 -5.24 17.10 8.95
CA VAL A 239 -6.10 18.05 8.24
C VAL A 239 -7.21 17.37 7.45
N GLY A 240 -7.13 16.08 7.16
CA GLY A 240 -8.22 15.36 6.48
C GLY A 240 -8.07 13.84 6.55
N TRP A 241 -9.19 13.11 6.57
CA TRP A 241 -9.16 11.66 6.45
C TRP A 241 -10.39 11.09 5.73
N ILE A 242 -10.18 9.92 5.13
CA ILE A 242 -11.23 9.04 4.58
C ILE A 242 -11.20 7.76 5.41
N ASP A 243 -12.35 7.39 5.96
CA ASP A 243 -12.57 6.12 6.63
C ASP A 243 -13.44 5.22 5.75
N GLY A 244 -12.85 4.17 5.20
CA GLY A 244 -13.49 3.24 4.27
C GLY A 244 -13.16 1.79 4.62
N PRO A 245 -13.98 0.82 4.19
CA PRO A 245 -13.90 -0.57 4.64
C PRO A 245 -12.62 -1.32 4.24
N VAL A 246 -11.79 -0.75 3.35
CA VAL A 246 -10.56 -1.38 2.85
C VAL A 246 -9.31 -0.65 3.33
N ARG A 247 -9.35 0.68 3.36
CA ARG A 247 -8.26 1.53 3.81
C ARG A 247 -8.75 2.82 4.46
N VAL A 248 -7.92 3.32 5.36
CA VAL A 248 -7.98 4.70 5.85
C VAL A 248 -6.93 5.52 5.12
N LEU A 249 -7.33 6.66 4.55
CA LEU A 249 -6.40 7.68 4.07
C LEU A 249 -6.35 8.82 5.07
N HIS A 250 -5.14 9.27 5.40
CA HIS A 250 -4.91 10.28 6.43
C HIS A 250 -3.92 11.33 5.94
N LEU A 251 -4.38 12.58 5.83
CA LEU A 251 -3.56 13.71 5.43
C LEU A 251 -3.08 14.49 6.66
N ALA A 252 -1.77 14.50 6.85
CA ALA A 252 -1.08 15.37 7.79
C ALA A 252 -0.26 16.41 7.03
N GLN A 253 -0.27 17.64 7.52
CA GLN A 253 0.56 18.74 7.01
C GLN A 253 1.40 19.31 8.15
N GLY A 254 2.58 19.81 7.86
CA GLY A 254 3.47 20.27 8.90
C GLY A 254 4.73 20.96 8.41
N TYR A 255 5.63 21.21 9.34
CA TYR A 255 6.95 21.70 9.06
C TYR A 255 8.00 21.17 10.04
N ILE A 256 9.24 21.13 9.60
CA ILE A 256 10.43 20.92 10.43
C ILE A 256 11.03 22.29 10.75
N GLU A 257 11.22 22.58 12.02
CA GLU A 257 11.88 23.80 12.48
C GLU A 257 13.34 23.53 12.85
N ILE A 258 14.26 23.84 11.94
CA ILE A 258 15.70 23.67 12.15
C ILE A 258 16.26 24.94 12.78
N ALA A 259 16.94 24.75 13.93
CA ALA A 259 17.61 25.78 14.72
C ALA A 259 16.71 26.96 15.12
N LYS A 260 16.30 26.97 16.40
CA LYS A 260 15.44 28.00 17.04
C LYS A 260 15.86 29.46 16.75
N TYR A 261 17.15 29.71 16.49
CA TYR A 261 17.72 31.03 16.21
C TYR A 261 17.72 31.43 14.73
N PHE A 262 17.70 30.48 13.80
CA PHE A 262 17.74 30.73 12.35
C PHE A 262 16.40 30.52 11.64
N ARG A 263 15.39 29.97 12.34
CA ARG A 263 13.98 29.81 11.89
C ARG A 263 13.87 29.26 10.47
N PHE A 264 14.68 28.25 10.14
CA PHE A 264 14.54 27.57 8.86
C PHE A 264 13.37 26.60 8.95
N LYS A 265 12.34 26.81 8.12
CA LYS A 265 11.16 25.95 8.04
C LYS A 265 11.19 25.14 6.75
N ILE A 266 11.15 23.82 6.90
CA ILE A 266 10.91 22.89 5.79
C ILE A 266 9.46 22.47 5.89
N GLU A 267 8.64 22.88 4.94
CA GLU A 267 7.25 22.45 4.88
C GLU A 267 7.18 20.99 4.43
N GLY A 268 6.15 20.29 4.86
CA GLY A 268 5.95 18.92 4.45
C GLY A 268 4.51 18.49 4.61
N TYR A 269 4.17 17.44 3.88
CA TYR A 269 2.89 16.76 4.03
C TYR A 269 3.09 15.25 3.91
N SER A 270 2.09 14.53 4.39
CA SER A 270 2.03 13.08 4.36
C SER A 270 0.59 12.65 4.15
N LEU A 271 0.34 11.90 3.07
CA LEU A 271 -0.91 11.19 2.88
C LEU A 271 -0.67 9.72 3.21
N ILE A 272 -0.91 9.35 4.46
CA ILE A 272 -0.68 8.01 4.97
C ILE A 272 -1.84 7.12 4.55
N SER A 273 -1.51 5.97 3.97
CA SER A 273 -2.48 4.92 3.62
C SER A 273 -2.34 3.78 4.61
N TYR A 274 -3.41 3.49 5.35
CA TYR A 274 -3.48 2.34 6.24
C TYR A 274 -4.38 1.27 5.62
N TYR A 275 -3.90 0.03 5.62
CA TYR A 275 -4.63 -1.17 5.19
C TYR A 275 -4.71 -2.16 6.35
N VAL A 276 -5.44 -3.25 6.17
CA VAL A 276 -5.70 -4.26 7.21
C VAL A 276 -4.44 -4.80 7.90
N ASN A 277 -3.36 -4.98 7.15
CA ASN A 277 -2.12 -5.61 7.57
C ASN A 277 -0.89 -4.72 7.41
N HIS A 278 -1.00 -3.54 6.79
CA HIS A 278 0.15 -2.68 6.56
C HIS A 278 -0.20 -1.21 6.43
N MET A 279 0.81 -0.37 6.40
CA MET A 279 0.70 1.03 6.00
C MET A 279 1.80 1.46 5.06
N ILE A 280 1.47 2.45 4.25
CA ILE A 280 2.38 3.18 3.38
C ILE A 280 2.39 4.62 3.86
N TRP A 281 3.54 5.07 4.35
CA TRP A 281 3.73 6.39 4.92
C TRP A 281 4.70 7.21 4.05
N PRO A 282 4.18 8.00 3.10
CA PRO A 282 4.99 8.94 2.33
C PRO A 282 5.30 10.20 3.15
N ILE A 283 6.55 10.64 3.09
CA ILE A 283 7.03 11.87 3.70
C ILE A 283 7.54 12.75 2.56
N ALA A 284 6.73 13.74 2.18
CA ALA A 284 7.08 14.73 1.18
C ALA A 284 7.55 16.00 1.89
N LEU A 285 8.79 16.40 1.64
CA LEU A 285 9.38 17.62 2.19
C LEU A 285 9.65 18.62 1.06
N SER A 286 9.28 19.87 1.30
CA SER A 286 9.58 21.01 0.44
C SER A 286 10.34 22.06 1.24
N ALA A 287 11.56 22.31 0.82
CA ALA A 287 12.39 23.34 1.43
C ALA A 287 12.46 24.56 0.48
N PRO A 288 12.41 25.80 1.01
CA PRO A 288 12.61 27.00 0.21
C PRO A 288 14.00 26.98 -0.45
N GLY A 289 14.15 27.71 -1.57
CA GLY A 289 15.20 27.61 -2.61
C GLY A 289 16.70 27.62 -2.24
N SER A 290 17.07 27.37 -0.99
CA SER A 290 18.43 27.16 -0.45
C SER A 290 18.67 25.77 0.14
N SER A 291 17.79 24.78 -0.10
CA SER A 291 17.89 23.42 0.47
C SER A 291 19.17 22.65 0.12
N HIS A 292 19.79 22.97 -1.02
CA HIS A 292 21.07 22.42 -1.48
C HIS A 292 22.28 22.85 -0.62
N ILE A 293 22.09 23.77 0.33
CA ILE A 293 23.17 24.21 1.25
C ILE A 293 23.05 23.50 2.61
N ILE A 294 22.03 22.66 2.79
CA ILE A 294 21.77 21.90 4.02
C ILE A 294 22.21 20.47 3.78
N LYS A 295 23.27 20.04 4.46
CA LYS A 295 23.75 18.66 4.40
C LYS A 295 23.35 17.90 5.64
N THR A 296 22.89 16.67 5.44
CA THR A 296 22.62 15.72 6.53
C THR A 296 23.80 14.76 6.65
N VAL A 297 24.29 14.59 7.87
CA VAL A 297 25.36 13.64 8.20
C VAL A 297 24.98 12.83 9.42
N ASN A 298 25.55 11.62 9.55
CA ASN A 298 25.28 10.71 10.68
C ASN A 298 23.79 10.43 10.92
N PHE A 299 23.01 10.40 9.85
CA PHE A 299 21.57 10.31 9.93
C PHE A 299 21.13 8.86 10.17
N ARG A 300 20.32 8.64 11.21
CA ARG A 300 19.70 7.35 11.54
C ARG A 300 18.20 7.53 11.74
N GLY A 301 17.42 6.58 11.25
CA GLY A 301 15.98 6.50 11.44
C GLY A 301 15.61 5.10 11.93
N TYR A 302 14.95 5.00 13.06
CA TYR A 302 14.67 3.74 13.73
C TYR A 302 13.38 3.80 14.54
N MET A 303 12.73 2.65 14.68
CA MET A 303 11.72 2.46 15.71
C MET A 303 12.45 2.13 17.00
N ASP A 304 12.12 2.88 18.05
CA ASP A 304 12.52 2.58 19.41
C ASP A 304 11.35 1.89 20.10
N PHE A 305 11.60 0.70 20.64
CA PHE A 305 10.58 -0.15 21.22
C PHE A 305 10.63 -0.13 22.74
N CYS A 306 9.45 -0.21 23.36
CA CYS A 306 9.32 -0.43 24.79
C CYS A 306 9.71 -1.87 25.19
N PRO A 307 10.02 -2.13 26.48
CA PRO A 307 10.28 -3.47 27.01
C PRO A 307 9.21 -4.52 26.73
N ALA A 308 8.00 -4.10 26.34
CA ALA A 308 6.95 -5.01 25.87
C ALA A 308 7.36 -5.83 24.64
N VAL A 309 8.33 -5.34 23.84
CA VAL A 309 8.86 -6.04 22.66
C VAL A 309 9.79 -7.20 23.03
N TYR A 310 10.25 -7.30 24.29
CA TYR A 310 11.28 -8.25 24.66
C TYR A 310 10.91 -9.70 24.36
N GLY A 311 11.92 -10.48 23.95
CA GLY A 311 11.74 -11.81 23.40
C GLY A 311 11.54 -11.86 21.88
N SER A 312 11.70 -10.72 21.19
CA SER A 312 11.59 -10.65 19.72
C SER A 312 12.96 -10.79 19.06
N TYR A 313 12.98 -11.39 17.87
CA TYR A 313 14.17 -11.70 17.08
C TYR A 313 14.21 -10.81 15.84
N PRO A 314 15.01 -9.74 15.82
CA PRO A 314 15.19 -8.90 14.65
C PRO A 314 16.17 -9.52 13.66
N PHE A 315 15.92 -9.30 12.37
CA PHE A 315 16.76 -9.77 11.29
C PHE A 315 16.60 -8.90 10.03
N SER A 316 17.55 -9.03 9.10
CA SER A 316 17.57 -8.32 7.82
C SER A 316 18.29 -9.16 6.77
N ALA A 317 18.36 -8.67 5.52
CA ALA A 317 19.13 -9.34 4.47
C ALA A 317 20.64 -9.45 4.79
N ALA A 318 21.22 -8.45 5.49
CA ALA A 318 22.63 -8.47 5.89
C ALA A 318 22.88 -9.25 7.18
N ASN A 319 21.85 -9.38 8.03
CA ASN A 319 21.90 -10.10 9.29
C ASN A 319 20.74 -11.10 9.34
N PRO A 320 20.89 -12.29 8.74
CA PRO A 320 19.86 -13.33 8.76
C PRO A 320 19.49 -13.74 10.19
N LEU A 321 18.32 -14.36 10.34
CA LEU A 321 17.78 -14.77 11.64
C LEU A 321 18.84 -15.52 12.47
N ASN A 322 19.08 -15.02 13.67
CA ASN A 322 19.99 -15.59 14.65
C ASN A 322 19.30 -15.60 16.02
N GLU A 323 19.08 -16.78 16.59
CA GLU A 323 18.38 -16.94 17.88
C GLU A 323 19.14 -16.32 19.08
N GLN A 324 20.42 -15.96 18.90
CA GLN A 324 21.20 -15.23 19.90
C GLN A 324 21.04 -13.71 19.82
N VAL A 325 20.37 -13.20 18.78
CA VAL A 325 20.05 -11.78 18.61
C VAL A 325 18.59 -11.61 19.00
N ILE A 326 18.38 -11.19 20.24
CA ILE A 326 17.08 -11.07 20.89
C ILE A 326 16.98 -9.69 21.52
N LEU A 327 15.85 -9.02 21.36
CA LEU A 327 15.57 -7.79 22.11
C LEU A 327 15.29 -8.17 23.56
N ASP A 328 16.16 -7.79 24.48
CA ASP A 328 16.03 -8.00 25.93
C ASP A 328 16.56 -6.82 26.78
N GLY A 329 16.98 -5.74 26.14
CA GLY A 329 17.54 -4.54 26.76
C GLY A 329 19.04 -4.64 27.06
N HIS A 330 19.73 -5.69 26.58
CA HIS A 330 21.15 -5.90 26.85
C HIS A 330 21.95 -6.37 25.62
N MET A 331 22.84 -5.52 25.13
CA MET A 331 23.79 -5.87 24.06
C MET A 331 24.66 -7.10 24.40
N SER A 332 24.28 -8.26 23.87
CA SER A 332 25.04 -9.50 23.84
C SER A 332 26.24 -9.43 22.89
N GLU A 333 27.12 -10.43 22.97
CA GLU A 333 28.21 -10.54 21.99
C GLU A 333 27.68 -10.78 20.57
N ALA A 334 26.59 -11.54 20.39
CA ALA A 334 26.03 -11.78 19.06
C ALA A 334 25.54 -10.46 18.41
N GLU A 335 24.87 -9.62 19.18
CA GLU A 335 24.37 -8.31 18.71
C GLU A 335 25.50 -7.33 18.38
N LYS A 336 26.58 -7.31 19.15
CA LYS A 336 27.77 -6.48 18.86
C LYS A 336 28.48 -6.86 17.56
N HIS A 337 28.29 -8.10 17.09
CA HIS A 337 28.89 -8.62 15.86
C HIS A 337 27.99 -8.49 14.63
N LEU A 338 26.81 -7.87 14.75
CA LEU A 338 25.93 -7.60 13.60
C LEU A 338 26.66 -6.77 12.52
N ASP A 339 26.41 -7.10 11.27
CA ASP A 339 26.89 -6.33 10.12
C ASP A 339 26.14 -4.99 10.05
N THR A 340 26.90 -3.91 10.17
CA THR A 340 26.42 -2.52 10.12
C THR A 340 26.88 -1.78 8.86
N ARG A 341 27.44 -2.50 7.87
CA ARG A 341 28.14 -1.93 6.70
C ARG A 341 27.58 -2.41 5.37
N THR A 342 26.90 -3.55 5.33
CA THR A 342 26.22 -4.04 4.13
C THR A 342 24.85 -3.38 3.97
N PRO A 343 24.55 -2.73 2.82
CA PRO A 343 23.25 -2.12 2.61
C PRO A 343 22.10 -3.13 2.67
N ILE A 344 21.00 -2.73 3.28
CA ILE A 344 19.75 -3.49 3.36
C ILE A 344 18.60 -2.69 2.77
N ALA A 345 17.59 -3.37 2.26
CA ALA A 345 16.34 -2.72 1.82
C ALA A 345 15.26 -2.79 2.90
N TRP A 346 15.31 -3.78 3.79
CA TRP A 346 14.26 -4.09 4.75
C TRP A 346 14.84 -4.56 6.08
N ASN A 347 14.06 -4.35 7.14
CA ASN A 347 14.25 -4.96 8.45
C ASN A 347 12.99 -5.75 8.79
N ALA A 348 13.15 -6.85 9.50
CA ALA A 348 12.03 -7.64 9.99
C ALA A 348 12.28 -8.10 11.42
N GLY A 349 11.22 -8.49 12.12
CA GLY A 349 11.34 -9.14 13.41
C GLY A 349 10.04 -9.80 13.82
N PHE A 350 10.14 -10.80 14.68
CA PHE A 350 8.98 -11.48 15.25
C PHE A 350 9.25 -11.89 16.69
N GLY A 351 8.18 -12.03 17.47
CA GLY A 351 8.25 -12.47 18.85
C GLY A 351 6.85 -12.67 19.45
N PRO A 352 6.74 -12.73 20.79
CA PRO A 352 5.47 -12.92 21.48
C PRO A 352 4.40 -11.86 21.18
N GLN A 353 4.79 -10.65 20.75
CA GLN A 353 3.88 -9.55 20.43
C GLN A 353 3.42 -9.52 18.96
N GLY A 354 3.80 -10.51 18.15
CA GLY A 354 3.56 -10.53 16.71
C GLY A 354 4.84 -10.28 15.92
N ALA A 355 4.69 -9.87 14.67
CA ALA A 355 5.77 -9.64 13.74
C ALA A 355 5.58 -8.36 12.94
N LEU A 356 6.71 -7.79 12.52
CA LEU A 356 6.80 -6.55 11.76
C LEU A 356 7.84 -6.71 10.67
N VAL A 357 7.47 -6.36 9.44
CA VAL A 357 8.41 -6.11 8.34
C VAL A 357 8.36 -4.62 8.02
N SER A 358 9.53 -4.00 7.89
CA SER A 358 9.66 -2.59 7.56
C SER A 358 10.59 -2.38 6.38
N ARG A 359 10.25 -1.40 5.55
CA ARG A 359 11.07 -0.98 4.41
C ARG A 359 11.10 0.54 4.32
N LEU A 360 12.28 1.10 4.14
CA LEU A 360 12.48 2.50 3.78
C LEU A 360 12.90 2.59 2.32
N PHE A 361 12.31 3.48 1.55
CA PHE A 361 12.74 3.73 0.16
C PHE A 361 12.39 5.15 -0.28
N THR A 362 12.98 5.60 -1.39
CA THR A 362 12.71 6.94 -1.94
C THR A 362 12.25 6.84 -3.39
N VAL A 363 11.37 7.76 -3.79
CA VAL A 363 10.92 7.90 -5.18
C VAL A 363 11.14 9.35 -5.63
N PRO A 364 11.95 9.59 -6.67
CA PRO A 364 12.89 8.62 -7.29
C PRO A 364 13.99 8.17 -6.30
N PRO A 365 14.70 7.06 -6.60
CA PRO A 365 15.87 6.65 -5.82
C PRO A 365 16.93 7.74 -5.79
N ILE A 366 17.52 8.01 -4.62
CA ILE A 366 18.64 8.96 -4.50
C ILE A 366 19.95 8.26 -4.93
N PRO A 367 20.66 8.76 -5.96
CA PRO A 367 21.87 8.13 -6.45
C PRO A 367 22.95 8.00 -5.36
N GLY A 368 23.46 6.78 -5.17
CA GLY A 368 24.54 6.49 -4.22
C GLY A 368 24.11 6.49 -2.74
N GLN A 369 22.85 6.78 -2.43
CA GLN A 369 22.33 6.63 -1.07
C GLN A 369 22.37 5.15 -0.67
N LYS A 370 22.82 4.88 0.56
CA LYS A 370 22.82 3.55 1.18
C LYS A 370 22.01 3.59 2.46
N GLN A 371 21.29 2.50 2.71
CA GLN A 371 20.61 2.24 3.96
C GLN A 371 21.36 1.10 4.64
N LEU A 372 22.10 1.41 5.71
CA LEU A 372 22.88 0.43 6.47
C LEU A 372 22.08 0.00 7.71
N PRO A 373 22.22 -1.24 8.20
CA PRO A 373 21.55 -1.67 9.43
C PRO A 373 21.91 -0.78 10.61
N TYR A 374 20.90 -0.40 11.38
CA TYR A 374 21.08 0.21 12.69
C TYR A 374 20.41 -0.66 13.75
N TYR A 375 21.17 -0.97 14.80
CA TYR A 375 20.75 -1.80 15.91
C TYR A 375 21.33 -1.24 17.22
N LEU A 376 20.51 -1.16 18.26
CA LEU A 376 20.94 -0.87 19.63
C LEU A 376 19.90 -1.45 20.59
N ASP A 377 20.31 -2.32 21.51
CA ASP A 377 19.43 -2.85 22.56
C ASP A 377 20.11 -2.70 23.92
N ASP A 378 19.87 -1.56 24.57
CA ASP A 378 20.51 -1.19 25.81
C ASP A 378 19.57 -0.35 26.68
N ALA A 379 19.04 -0.97 27.73
CA ALA A 379 18.14 -0.34 28.69
C ALA A 379 18.80 0.74 29.56
N THR A 380 20.13 0.90 29.49
CA THR A 380 20.89 1.91 30.25
C THR A 380 21.15 3.18 29.45
N VAL A 381 20.92 3.16 28.14
CA VAL A 381 21.05 4.34 27.28
C VAL A 381 19.88 5.29 27.53
N ASN A 382 20.19 6.57 27.66
CA ASN A 382 19.19 7.65 27.77
C ASN A 382 19.16 8.42 26.45
N ASP A 383 18.12 8.23 25.64
CA ASP A 383 17.91 8.89 24.34
C ASP A 383 16.57 9.67 24.34
N PRO A 384 16.41 10.68 25.22
CA PRO A 384 15.16 11.41 25.33
C PRO A 384 14.79 12.09 23.99
N PRO A 385 13.50 12.35 23.75
CA PRO A 385 12.36 12.02 24.61
C PRO A 385 11.93 10.54 24.53
N GLU A 386 11.59 9.97 25.69
CA GLU A 386 11.19 8.56 25.87
C GLU A 386 9.97 8.49 26.82
N ALA A 387 9.03 7.59 26.52
CA ALA A 387 8.00 7.14 27.46
C ALA A 387 8.47 5.88 28.21
N CYS A 388 9.25 5.04 27.54
CA CYS A 388 9.91 3.85 28.07
C CYS A 388 11.43 4.11 28.16
N PRO A 389 12.05 4.14 29.37
CA PRO A 389 13.49 4.36 29.49
C PRO A 389 14.30 3.24 28.84
N GLY A 390 15.42 3.61 28.21
CA GLY A 390 16.28 2.67 27.49
C GLY A 390 16.02 2.71 25.99
N VAL A 391 16.89 2.03 25.23
CA VAL A 391 16.76 1.97 23.77
C VAL A 391 16.69 0.52 23.31
N SER A 392 15.65 0.18 22.57
CA SER A 392 15.54 -1.07 21.81
C SER A 392 15.23 -0.70 20.36
N ALA A 393 16.27 -0.35 19.64
CA ALA A 393 16.22 0.27 18.32
C ALA A 393 16.56 -0.69 17.18
N VAL A 394 15.68 -0.74 16.19
CA VAL A 394 15.92 -1.41 14.89
C VAL A 394 15.57 -0.44 13.77
N GLY A 395 16.48 -0.26 12.83
CA GLY A 395 16.25 0.65 11.71
C GLY A 395 17.43 0.80 10.77
N TYR A 396 17.69 2.04 10.35
CA TYR A 396 18.64 2.35 9.31
C TYR A 396 19.58 3.50 9.70
N THR A 397 20.86 3.34 9.35
CA THR A 397 21.77 4.46 9.14
C THR A 397 21.71 4.85 7.67
N LEU A 398 21.33 6.09 7.38
CA LEU A 398 21.22 6.63 6.03
C LEU A 398 22.53 7.32 5.65
N VAL A 399 23.21 6.75 4.66
CA VAL A 399 24.45 7.33 4.11
C VAL A 399 24.12 7.94 2.76
N ASN A 400 24.17 9.26 2.68
CA ASN A 400 24.01 9.99 1.43
C ASN A 400 25.35 10.65 1.05
N PRO A 401 26.03 10.24 -0.05
CA PRO A 401 27.33 10.79 -0.42
C PRO A 401 27.35 12.30 -0.62
N SER A 402 26.26 12.89 -1.12
CA SER A 402 26.14 14.36 -1.26
C SER A 402 25.79 15.04 0.06
N GLY A 403 25.16 14.32 0.99
CA GLY A 403 24.47 14.85 2.17
C GLY A 403 23.15 15.57 1.82
N GLU A 404 22.81 15.71 0.55
CA GLU A 404 21.70 16.52 0.04
C GLU A 404 20.57 15.64 -0.48
N GLN A 405 19.33 15.94 -0.09
CA GLN A 405 18.15 15.31 -0.67
C GLN A 405 17.71 16.11 -1.91
N PRO A 406 17.64 15.49 -3.11
CA PRO A 406 17.17 16.18 -4.30
C PRO A 406 15.72 16.69 -4.15
N PRO A 407 15.36 17.83 -4.75
CA PRO A 407 13.99 18.31 -4.72
C PRO A 407 13.04 17.30 -5.39
N GLY A 408 11.82 17.19 -4.86
CA GLY A 408 10.79 16.29 -5.37
C GLY A 408 10.95 14.82 -4.98
N VAL A 409 11.97 14.46 -4.19
CA VAL A 409 12.11 13.11 -3.65
C VAL A 409 11.17 12.91 -2.46
N ILE A 410 10.30 11.91 -2.56
CA ILE A 410 9.43 11.47 -1.48
C ILE A 410 10.08 10.26 -0.80
N THR A 411 10.15 10.27 0.53
CA THR A 411 10.61 9.12 1.32
C THR A 411 9.41 8.32 1.79
N TYR A 412 9.42 7.01 1.61
CA TYR A 412 8.34 6.11 2.00
C TYR A 412 8.83 5.21 3.13
N GLN A 413 8.03 5.14 4.19
CA GLN A 413 8.10 4.06 5.18
C GLN A 413 6.96 3.08 4.94
N TYR A 414 7.30 1.81 4.85
CA TYR A 414 6.34 0.73 4.76
C TYR A 414 6.46 -0.12 6.01
N TYR A 415 5.32 -0.40 6.65
CA TYR A 415 5.24 -1.29 7.81
C TYR A 415 4.18 -2.33 7.56
N TYR A 416 4.53 -3.60 7.70
CA TYR A 416 3.64 -4.75 7.50
C TYR A 416 3.61 -5.59 8.77
N PHE A 417 2.41 -5.87 9.26
CA PHE A 417 2.12 -6.53 10.53
C PHE A 417 1.59 -7.93 10.29
N LEU A 418 2.06 -8.86 11.11
CA LEU A 418 1.62 -10.25 11.12
C LEU A 418 1.55 -10.77 12.56
N ASN A 419 0.79 -11.84 12.78
CA ASN A 419 0.83 -12.55 14.04
C ASN A 419 2.08 -13.45 14.18
N GLN A 420 2.62 -13.94 13.07
CA GLN A 420 3.79 -14.80 12.96
C GLN A 420 4.53 -14.50 11.65
N LEU A 421 5.85 -14.68 11.63
CA LEU A 421 6.67 -14.49 10.45
C LEU A 421 7.75 -15.55 10.39
N GLN A 422 7.84 -16.23 9.25
CA GLN A 422 8.99 -17.03 8.86
C GLN A 422 9.87 -16.20 7.90
N PRO A 423 11.21 -16.29 7.98
CA PRO A 423 12.10 -15.48 7.16
C PRO A 423 11.82 -15.52 5.66
N GLU A 424 11.41 -16.68 5.13
CA GLU A 424 11.08 -16.87 3.72
C GLU A 424 9.84 -16.10 3.24
N GLN A 425 8.96 -15.67 4.17
CA GLN A 425 7.75 -14.93 3.85
C GLN A 425 8.03 -13.45 3.57
N VAL A 426 9.20 -12.92 3.98
CA VAL A 426 9.55 -11.52 3.78
C VAL A 426 9.51 -11.13 2.32
N GLN A 427 9.99 -11.98 1.41
CA GLN A 427 10.00 -11.66 -0.02
C GLN A 427 8.59 -11.47 -0.57
N ARG A 428 7.64 -12.37 -0.24
CA ARG A 428 6.23 -12.25 -0.64
C ARG A 428 5.60 -10.95 -0.17
N ILE A 429 5.96 -10.46 1.01
CA ILE A 429 5.48 -9.16 1.53
C ILE A 429 6.06 -8.02 0.70
N LEU A 430 7.36 -8.05 0.40
CA LEU A 430 8.01 -7.03 -0.42
C LEU A 430 7.48 -6.99 -1.86
N ASP A 431 7.05 -8.15 -2.39
CA ASP A 431 6.45 -8.26 -3.71
C ASP A 431 5.10 -7.51 -3.83
N ILE A 432 4.45 -7.11 -2.72
CA ILE A 432 3.32 -6.15 -2.76
C ILE A 432 3.77 -4.82 -3.37
N LEU A 433 4.98 -4.38 -3.07
CA LEU A 433 5.54 -3.13 -3.60
C LEU A 433 6.35 -3.33 -4.87
N ASP A 434 7.19 -4.37 -4.91
CA ASP A 434 8.16 -4.57 -5.99
C ASP A 434 7.52 -5.19 -7.25
N HIS A 435 6.48 -5.99 -7.06
CA HIS A 435 5.80 -6.74 -8.12
C HIS A 435 4.28 -6.67 -7.94
N PRO A 436 3.69 -5.46 -7.95
CA PRO A 436 2.27 -5.29 -7.71
C PRO A 436 1.44 -6.08 -8.73
N LEU A 437 0.28 -6.57 -8.29
CA LEU A 437 -0.64 -7.31 -9.17
C LEU A 437 -0.96 -6.50 -10.41
N GLN A 438 -0.92 -7.15 -11.57
CA GLN A 438 -1.36 -6.57 -12.82
C GLN A 438 -2.88 -6.65 -12.90
N VAL A 439 -3.49 -5.61 -13.46
CA VAL A 439 -4.95 -5.54 -13.58
C VAL A 439 -5.36 -5.32 -15.02
N LYS A 440 -6.35 -6.09 -15.47
CA LYS A 440 -7.04 -5.88 -16.75
C LYS A 440 -8.53 -5.72 -16.51
N THR A 441 -9.15 -4.88 -17.32
CA THR A 441 -10.61 -4.70 -17.29
C THR A 441 -11.20 -5.05 -18.63
N GLN A 442 -12.40 -5.63 -18.60
CA GLN A 442 -13.19 -5.83 -19.81
C GLN A 442 -14.68 -5.61 -19.54
N THR A 443 -15.38 -5.16 -20.58
CA THR A 443 -16.84 -4.99 -20.53
C THR A 443 -17.49 -6.32 -20.88
N LEU A 444 -18.34 -6.82 -19.99
CA LEU A 444 -19.14 -8.00 -20.29
C LEU A 444 -20.39 -7.58 -21.07
N ALA A 445 -20.76 -8.39 -22.05
CA ALA A 445 -22.03 -8.25 -22.74
C ALA A 445 -23.17 -8.70 -21.80
N PRO A 446 -24.32 -8.01 -21.81
CA PRO A 446 -25.51 -8.51 -21.11
C PRO A 446 -25.90 -9.88 -21.66
N LEU A 447 -26.59 -10.67 -20.84
CA LEU A 447 -27.41 -11.77 -21.35
C LEU A 447 -28.23 -11.21 -22.49
N ALA A 448 -28.17 -11.88 -23.65
CA ALA A 448 -29.15 -11.61 -24.68
C ALA A 448 -30.51 -11.77 -24.01
N GLU A 449 -31.26 -10.67 -23.88
CA GLU A 449 -32.65 -10.75 -23.44
C GLU A 449 -33.29 -11.81 -24.34
N ASP A 450 -33.92 -12.80 -23.70
CA ASP A 450 -34.67 -13.84 -24.39
C ASP A 450 -35.57 -13.12 -25.40
N LEU A 451 -35.20 -13.20 -26.68
CA LEU A 451 -35.91 -12.60 -27.80
C LEU A 451 -37.19 -13.40 -27.98
N THR A 452 -38.08 -13.35 -26.99
CA THR A 452 -39.47 -13.68 -27.20
C THR A 452 -39.98 -12.61 -28.15
N PRO A 453 -40.34 -12.97 -29.40
CA PRO A 453 -40.85 -12.00 -30.33
C PRO A 453 -42.07 -11.37 -29.68
N LYS A 454 -42.03 -10.05 -29.47
CA LYS A 454 -43.22 -9.28 -29.13
C LYS A 454 -44.23 -9.56 -30.24
N ASN A 455 -45.25 -10.33 -29.92
CA ASN A 455 -46.37 -10.57 -30.83
C ASN A 455 -46.92 -9.18 -31.21
N PRO A 456 -47.00 -8.86 -32.51
CA PRO A 456 -47.67 -7.65 -32.93
C PRO A 456 -49.16 -7.81 -32.61
N GLN A 457 -49.66 -6.98 -31.70
CA GLN A 457 -51.09 -6.66 -31.60
C GLN A 457 -51.33 -5.27 -32.17
#